data_AF-A0A818ZW20-F1
#
_entry.id   AF-A0A818ZW20-F1
#
_cell.length_a   1.000
_cell.length_b   1.000
_cell.length_c   1.000
_cell.angle_alpha   90.00
_cell.angle_beta   90.00
_cell.angle_gamma   90.00
#
_symmetry.space_group_name_H-M   'P 1'
#
loop_
_entity.id
_entity.type
_entity.pdbx_description
1 polymer ?
#
loop_
_entity_poly.entity_id
_entity_poly.type
_entity_poly.pdbx_seq_one_letter_code
_entity_poly.pdbx_strand_id
1 'polypeptide(L)'
;MKKLNQALQCFDRALQIRQEVTPTALPAIAKVLHEIAAVYFDQQQYQMALDHLRQCLAFELKSLPKTHIDIAQSHNSIASVLWYLKDYVQASQEAQLAVEIALHSLEASDPLVIRFKQLLTSISHCLKSENEKKMDESKSTPLS
;
A
#
# COMPACT_ATOMS: atom_id res chain seq x y z
N MET A 1 4.33 14.48 -15.98
CA MET A 1 3.76 15.82 -15.71
C MET A 1 2.26 15.93 -15.99
N LYS A 2 1.73 15.48 -17.14
CA LYS A 2 0.29 15.63 -17.47
C LYS A 2 -0.68 14.96 -16.47
N LYS A 3 -0.35 13.73 -16.00
CA LYS A 3 -1.13 13.01 -14.97
C LYS A 3 -1.08 13.66 -13.59
N LEU A 4 0.06 14.25 -13.21
CA LEU A 4 0.23 14.93 -11.91
C LEU A 4 -0.67 16.17 -11.84
N ASN A 5 -0.70 16.98 -12.90
CA ASN A 5 -1.58 18.15 -12.95
C ASN A 5 -3.07 17.76 -12.95
N GLN A 6 -3.43 16.65 -13.60
CA GLN A 6 -4.81 16.14 -13.56
C GLN A 6 -5.18 15.58 -12.18
N ALA A 7 -4.28 14.83 -11.54
CA ALA A 7 -4.50 14.29 -10.20
C ALA A 7 -4.60 15.41 -9.16
N LEU A 8 -3.74 16.43 -9.23
CA LEU A 8 -3.82 17.63 -8.39
C LEU A 8 -5.08 18.45 -8.66
N GLN A 9 -5.50 18.63 -9.90
CA GLN A 9 -6.78 19.30 -10.21
C GLN A 9 -7.98 18.52 -9.70
N CYS A 10 -7.97 17.19 -9.81
CA CYS A 10 -9.00 16.33 -9.23
C CYS A 10 -8.99 16.39 -7.70
N PHE A 11 -7.81 16.48 -7.09
CA PHE A 11 -7.62 16.61 -5.64
C PHE A 11 -8.12 17.95 -5.12
N ASP A 12 -7.75 19.06 -5.76
CA ASP A 12 -8.23 20.40 -5.43
C ASP A 12 -9.75 20.51 -5.60
N ARG A 13 -10.31 19.83 -6.61
CA ARG A 13 -11.76 19.77 -6.81
C ARG A 13 -12.45 18.91 -5.74
N ALA A 14 -11.85 17.78 -5.36
CA ALA A 14 -12.33 16.95 -4.25
C ALA A 14 -12.22 17.68 -2.90
N LEU A 15 -11.16 18.47 -2.71
CA LEU A 15 -10.94 19.36 -1.56
C LEU A 15 -11.89 20.56 -1.53
N GLN A 16 -12.28 21.12 -2.67
CA GLN A 16 -13.30 22.16 -2.73
C GLN A 16 -14.69 21.62 -2.39
N ILE A 17 -15.00 20.39 -2.82
CA ILE A 17 -16.22 19.68 -2.42
C ILE A 17 -16.20 19.36 -0.90
N ARG A 18 -15.01 19.23 -0.29
CA ARG A 18 -14.78 18.97 1.14
C ARG A 18 -15.36 20.02 2.10
N GLN A 19 -15.82 21.17 1.64
CA GLN A 19 -16.61 22.06 2.50
C GLN A 19 -17.89 21.38 3.00
N GLU A 20 -18.33 20.28 2.37
CA GLU A 20 -19.33 19.35 2.89
C GLU A 20 -18.83 17.90 2.71
N VAL A 21 -18.12 17.33 3.70
CA VAL A 21 -17.72 15.91 3.68
C VAL A 21 -18.97 15.04 3.89
N THR A 22 -19.71 14.80 2.82
CA THR A 22 -20.83 13.85 2.82
C THR A 22 -20.26 12.42 2.72
N PRO A 23 -20.85 11.43 3.40
CA PRO A 23 -20.45 10.01 3.28
C PRO A 23 -20.33 9.50 1.84
N THR A 24 -21.08 10.09 0.90
CA THR A 24 -21.07 9.77 -0.53
C THR A 24 -19.80 10.19 -1.28
N ALA A 25 -19.04 11.16 -0.76
CA ALA A 25 -17.81 11.63 -1.40
C ALA A 25 -16.55 10.83 -1.00
N LEU A 26 -16.61 10.06 0.10
CA LEU A 26 -15.45 9.35 0.66
C LEU A 26 -14.81 8.35 -0.31
N PRO A 27 -15.56 7.52 -1.07
CA PRO A 27 -14.95 6.58 -2.02
C PRO A 27 -14.24 7.30 -3.18
N ALA A 28 -14.79 8.43 -3.65
CA ALA A 28 -14.17 9.21 -4.71
C ALA A 28 -12.83 9.83 -4.26
N ILE A 29 -12.77 10.31 -3.01
CA ILE A 29 -11.54 10.85 -2.41
C ILE A 29 -10.46 9.75 -2.29
N ALA A 30 -10.84 8.56 -1.79
CA ALA A 30 -9.93 7.42 -1.70
C ALA A 30 -9.30 7.08 -3.07
N LYS A 31 -10.13 6.97 -4.11
CA LYS A 31 -9.64 6.69 -5.47
C LYS A 31 -8.64 7.73 -5.97
N VAL A 32 -8.92 9.02 -5.76
CA VAL A 32 -7.99 10.10 -6.16
C VAL A 32 -6.66 10.00 -5.40
N LEU A 33 -6.70 9.72 -4.10
CA LEU A 33 -5.50 9.54 -3.29
C LEU A 33 -4.66 8.35 -3.76
N HIS A 34 -5.29 7.23 -4.13
CA HIS A 34 -4.59 6.08 -4.70
C HIS A 34 -3.88 6.46 -6.01
N GLU A 35 -4.56 7.16 -6.93
CA GLU A 35 -3.97 7.61 -8.20
C GLU A 35 -2.79 8.57 -7.98
N ILE A 36 -2.89 9.49 -7.01
CA ILE A 36 -1.77 10.37 -6.63
C ILE A 36 -0.59 9.53 -6.10
N ALA A 37 -0.86 8.54 -5.26
CA ALA A 37 0.18 7.67 -4.74
C ALA A 37 0.88 6.88 -5.86
N ALA A 38 0.13 6.36 -6.84
CA ALA A 38 0.69 5.68 -8.00
C ALA A 38 1.60 6.62 -8.81
N VAL A 39 1.21 7.88 -8.98
CA VAL A 39 2.03 8.90 -9.65
C VAL A 39 3.32 9.20 -8.89
N TYR A 40 3.29 9.25 -7.55
CA TYR A 40 4.49 9.42 -6.73
C TYR A 40 5.38 8.16 -6.77
N PHE A 41 4.77 6.98 -6.79
CA PHE A 41 5.48 5.72 -6.92
C PHE A 41 6.23 5.63 -8.25
N ASP A 42 5.60 5.99 -9.36
CA ASP A 42 6.22 6.05 -10.70
C ASP A 42 7.40 7.04 -10.74
N GLN A 43 7.36 8.07 -9.89
CA GLN A 43 8.44 9.05 -9.72
C GLN A 43 9.49 8.63 -8.67
N GLN A 44 9.39 7.40 -8.15
CA GLN A 44 10.26 6.87 -7.08
C GLN A 44 10.21 7.68 -5.77
N GLN A 45 9.17 8.49 -5.59
CA GLN A 45 8.91 9.25 -4.36
C GLN A 45 8.10 8.39 -3.38
N TYR A 46 8.72 7.29 -2.93
CA TYR A 46 8.05 6.24 -2.18
C TYR A 46 7.43 6.71 -0.86
N GLN A 47 8.09 7.62 -0.14
CA GLN A 47 7.52 8.15 1.10
C GLN A 47 6.21 8.93 0.86
N MET A 48 6.18 9.75 -0.20
CA MET A 48 4.96 10.48 -0.56
C MET A 48 3.87 9.53 -1.03
N ALA A 49 4.21 8.49 -1.80
CA ALA A 49 3.26 7.46 -2.19
C ALA A 49 2.65 6.76 -0.96
N LEU A 50 3.47 6.40 0.03
CA LEU A 50 3.03 5.76 1.26
C LEU A 50 2.05 6.64 2.04
N ASP A 51 2.35 7.93 2.19
CA ASP A 51 1.50 8.87 2.93
C ASP A 51 0.12 9.02 2.28
N HIS A 52 0.05 9.04 0.95
CA HIS A 52 -1.22 9.12 0.21
C HIS A 52 -2.00 7.81 0.26
N LEU A 53 -1.34 6.65 0.19
CA LEU A 53 -2.00 5.34 0.36
C LEU A 53 -2.58 5.17 1.77
N ARG A 54 -1.87 5.62 2.81
CA ARG A 54 -2.39 5.60 4.19
C ARG A 54 -3.62 6.48 4.35
N GLN A 55 -3.64 7.65 3.71
CA GLN A 55 -4.83 8.49 3.68
C GLN A 55 -5.97 7.82 2.91
N CYS A 56 -5.70 7.21 1.76
CA CYS A 56 -6.67 6.44 0.97
C CYS A 56 -7.34 5.36 1.85
N LEU A 57 -6.53 4.53 2.51
CA LEU A 57 -6.99 3.47 3.39
C LEU A 57 -7.86 4.02 4.55
N ALA A 58 -7.51 5.17 5.12
CA ALA A 58 -8.30 5.79 6.19
C ALA A 58 -9.69 6.25 5.70
N PHE A 59 -9.83 6.64 4.42
CA PHE A 59 -11.13 6.96 3.83
C PHE A 59 -11.94 5.70 3.49
N GLU A 60 -11.30 4.66 2.96
CA GLU A 60 -11.92 3.37 2.68
C GLU A 60 -12.46 2.73 3.96
N LEU A 61 -11.67 2.70 5.04
CA LEU A 61 -12.09 2.14 6.34
C LEU A 61 -13.28 2.88 6.98
N LYS A 62 -13.53 4.14 6.59
CA LYS A 62 -14.69 4.92 7.05
C LYS A 62 -15.94 4.70 6.19
N SER A 63 -15.79 4.23 4.97
CA SER A 63 -16.87 4.18 3.97
C SER A 63 -17.22 2.77 3.50
N LEU A 64 -16.34 1.80 3.68
CA LEU A 64 -16.46 0.43 3.19
C LEU A 64 -16.40 -0.58 4.35
N PRO A 65 -17.03 -1.77 4.20
CA PRO A 65 -16.80 -2.88 5.12
C PRO A 65 -15.33 -3.26 5.16
N LYS A 66 -14.80 -3.67 6.32
CA LYS A 66 -13.37 -4.04 6.49
C LYS A 66 -12.88 -5.16 5.56
N THR A 67 -13.80 -5.94 5.01
CA THR A 67 -13.55 -7.07 4.11
C THR A 67 -13.64 -6.71 2.62
N HIS A 68 -13.80 -5.41 2.32
CA HIS A 68 -13.93 -4.91 0.96
C HIS A 68 -12.61 -5.03 0.18
N ILE A 69 -12.71 -5.38 -1.10
CA ILE A 69 -11.54 -5.65 -1.93
C ILE A 69 -10.62 -4.44 -2.12
N ASP A 70 -11.18 -3.22 -2.14
CA ASP A 70 -10.39 -1.98 -2.23
C ASP A 70 -9.45 -1.79 -1.03
N ILE A 71 -9.89 -2.18 0.18
CA ILE A 71 -9.06 -2.16 1.39
C ILE A 71 -7.89 -3.14 1.23
N ALA A 72 -8.14 -4.33 0.67
CA ALA A 72 -7.08 -5.30 0.38
C ALA A 72 -6.08 -4.76 -0.66
N GLN A 73 -6.56 -4.08 -1.70
CA GLN A 73 -5.70 -3.43 -2.70
C GLN A 73 -4.84 -2.33 -2.10
N SER A 74 -5.40 -1.49 -1.23
CA SER A 74 -4.66 -0.45 -0.50
C SER A 74 -3.55 -1.05 0.37
N HIS A 75 -3.85 -2.10 1.15
CA HIS A 75 -2.82 -2.82 1.92
C HIS A 75 -1.73 -3.43 1.02
N ASN A 76 -2.09 -4.04 -0.11
CA ASN A 76 -1.10 -4.58 -1.05
C ASN A 76 -0.23 -3.49 -1.70
N SER A 77 -0.82 -2.34 -2.04
CA SER A 77 -0.07 -1.19 -2.56
C SER A 77 0.89 -0.64 -1.51
N ILE A 78 0.44 -0.49 -0.25
CA ILE A 78 1.28 -0.08 0.88
C ILE A 78 2.45 -1.06 1.07
N ALA A 79 2.19 -2.36 1.04
CA ALA A 79 3.21 -3.39 1.13
C ALA A 79 4.26 -3.28 0.01
N SER A 80 3.81 -3.00 -1.22
CA SER A 80 4.72 -2.79 -2.35
C SER A 80 5.60 -1.56 -2.13
N VAL A 81 5.05 -0.43 -1.68
CA VAL A 81 5.86 0.77 -1.39
C VAL A 81 6.86 0.53 -0.27
N LEU A 82 6.45 -0.15 0.81
CA LEU A 82 7.34 -0.51 1.93
C LEU A 82 8.48 -1.44 1.50
N TRP A 83 8.21 -2.36 0.56
CA TRP A 83 9.25 -3.20 -0.03
C TRP A 83 10.32 -2.39 -0.76
N TYR A 84 9.95 -1.35 -1.52
CA TYR A 84 10.91 -0.42 -2.14
C TYR A 84 11.66 0.43 -1.11
N LEU A 85 11.02 0.76 0.02
CA LEU A 85 11.66 1.42 1.16
C LEU A 85 12.54 0.47 2.00
N LYS A 86 12.59 -0.82 1.66
CA LYS A 86 13.30 -1.89 2.39
C LYS A 86 12.79 -2.13 3.81
N ASP A 87 11.59 -1.66 4.14
CA ASP A 87 10.92 -2.03 5.39
C ASP A 87 10.16 -3.34 5.18
N TYR A 88 10.91 -4.44 5.07
CA TYR A 88 10.31 -5.75 4.76
C TYR A 88 9.45 -6.29 5.90
N VAL A 89 9.66 -5.83 7.14
CA VAL A 89 8.84 -6.22 8.29
C VAL A 89 7.44 -5.65 8.16
N GLN A 90 7.31 -4.32 7.98
CA GLN A 90 6.00 -3.71 7.77
C GLN A 90 5.39 -4.17 6.45
N ALA A 91 6.19 -4.28 5.37
CA ALA A 91 5.69 -4.76 4.08
C ALA A 91 5.04 -6.15 4.19
N SER A 92 5.64 -7.06 4.98
CA SER A 92 5.11 -8.41 5.16
C SER A 92 3.77 -8.40 5.90
N GLN A 93 3.62 -7.56 6.92
CA GLN A 93 2.37 -7.43 7.68
C GLN A 93 1.24 -6.91 6.79
N GLU A 94 1.52 -5.87 6.01
CA GLU A 94 0.58 -5.25 5.09
C GLU A 94 0.17 -6.21 3.96
N ALA A 95 1.13 -6.95 3.38
CA ALA A 95 0.83 -7.96 2.37
C ALA A 95 0.00 -9.13 2.92
N GLN A 96 0.23 -9.52 4.18
CA GLN A 96 -0.54 -10.58 4.83
C GLN A 96 -2.01 -10.14 5.04
N LEU A 97 -2.22 -8.91 5.53
CA LEU A 97 -3.55 -8.33 5.65
C LEU A 97 -4.28 -8.26 4.30
N ALA A 98 -3.59 -7.86 3.24
CA ALA A 98 -4.16 -7.83 1.89
C ALA A 98 -4.67 -9.22 1.44
N VAL A 99 -3.87 -10.27 1.65
CA VAL A 99 -4.27 -11.65 1.32
C VAL A 99 -5.45 -12.12 2.17
N GLU A 100 -5.44 -11.84 3.47
CA GLU A 100 -6.51 -12.22 4.39
C GLU A 100 -7.85 -11.58 4.01
N ILE A 101 -7.85 -10.27 3.76
CA ILE A 101 -9.05 -9.53 3.35
C ILE A 101 -9.55 -10.02 1.99
N ALA A 102 -8.65 -10.24 1.03
CA ALA A 102 -9.04 -10.73 -0.29
C ALA A 102 -9.69 -12.12 -0.22
N LEU A 103 -9.15 -13.02 0.61
CA LEU A 103 -9.71 -14.37 0.81
C LEU A 103 -11.08 -14.38 1.52
N HIS A 104 -11.48 -13.29 2.17
CA HIS A 104 -12.82 -13.19 2.73
C HIS A 104 -13.91 -13.11 1.64
N SER A 105 -13.57 -12.55 0.47
CA SER A 105 -14.54 -12.24 -0.58
C SER A 105 -14.25 -12.94 -1.91
N LEU A 106 -13.04 -13.50 -2.09
CA LEU A 106 -12.56 -14.13 -3.31
C LEU A 106 -11.98 -15.51 -3.04
N GLU A 107 -12.08 -16.38 -4.04
CA GLU A 107 -11.47 -17.72 -4.01
C GLU A 107 -9.95 -17.65 -4.06
N ALA A 108 -9.28 -18.67 -3.53
CA ALA A 108 -7.81 -18.74 -3.51
C ALA A 108 -7.18 -18.78 -4.92
N SER A 109 -7.95 -19.18 -5.94
CA SER A 109 -7.57 -19.20 -7.35
C SER A 109 -7.80 -17.88 -8.08
N ASP A 110 -8.38 -16.87 -7.43
CA ASP A 110 -8.61 -15.56 -8.02
C ASP A 110 -7.26 -14.89 -8.39
N PRO A 111 -7.12 -14.32 -9.60
CA PRO A 111 -5.89 -13.66 -10.03
C PRO A 111 -5.37 -12.58 -9.06
N LEU A 112 -6.25 -11.85 -8.37
CA LEU A 112 -5.85 -10.86 -7.37
C LEU A 112 -5.22 -11.53 -6.15
N VAL A 113 -5.84 -12.59 -5.64
CA VAL A 113 -5.32 -13.35 -4.50
C VAL A 113 -3.97 -13.98 -4.83
N ILE A 114 -3.83 -14.54 -6.03
CA ILE A 114 -2.55 -15.09 -6.52
C ILE A 114 -1.48 -14.00 -6.54
N ARG A 115 -1.79 -12.82 -7.09
CA ARG A 115 -0.86 -11.68 -7.15
C ARG A 115 -0.43 -11.21 -5.75
N PHE A 116 -1.35 -11.10 -4.80
CA PHE A 116 -1.02 -10.69 -3.43
C PHE A 116 -0.12 -11.70 -2.73
N LYS A 117 -0.39 -13.00 -2.91
CA LYS A 117 0.45 -14.08 -2.39
C LYS A 117 1.86 -14.07 -3.01
N GLN A 118 1.98 -13.76 -4.30
CA GLN A 118 3.28 -13.61 -4.96
C GLN A 118 4.09 -12.46 -4.33
N LEU A 119 3.48 -11.30 -4.10
CA LEU A 119 4.14 -10.18 -3.43
C LEU A 119 4.60 -10.57 -2.01
N LEU A 120 3.73 -11.18 -1.21
CA LEU A 120 4.05 -11.66 0.14
C LEU A 120 5.24 -12.64 0.12
N THR A 121 5.28 -13.54 -0.85
CA THR A 121 6.39 -14.49 -1.04
C THR A 121 7.70 -13.76 -1.35
N SER A 122 7.68 -12.79 -2.26
CA SER A 122 8.85 -11.97 -2.58
C SER A 122 9.37 -11.17 -1.39
N ILE A 123 8.48 -10.55 -0.62
CA ILE A 123 8.83 -9.83 0.62
C ILE A 123 9.46 -10.78 1.63
N SER A 124 8.86 -11.96 1.82
CA SER A 124 9.35 -12.96 2.77
C SER A 124 10.77 -13.44 2.43
N HIS A 125 11.06 -13.62 1.14
CA HIS A 125 12.40 -13.96 0.66
C HIS A 125 13.40 -12.83 0.96
N CYS A 126 13.03 -11.57 0.70
CA CYS A 126 13.87 -10.42 1.01
C CYS A 126 14.15 -10.27 2.51
N LEU A 127 13.12 -10.42 3.35
CA LEU A 127 13.24 -10.35 4.81
C LEU A 127 14.18 -11.43 5.35
N LYS A 128 14.05 -12.66 4.85
CA LYS A 128 14.95 -13.77 5.23
C LYS A 128 16.41 -13.47 4.86
N SER A 129 16.65 -13.01 3.62
CA SER A 129 17.99 -12.66 3.17
C SER A 129 18.62 -11.53 3.98
N GLU A 130 17.83 -10.53 4.39
CA GLU A 130 18.34 -9.43 5.23
C GLU A 130 18.71 -9.91 6.64
N ASN A 131 17.91 -10.80 7.22
CA ASN A 131 18.19 -11.36 8.53
C ASN A 131 19.46 -12.23 8.53
N GLU A 132 19.67 -13.03 7.47
CA GLU A 132 20.87 -13.84 7.30
C GLU A 132 22.13 -12.96 7.23
N LYS A 133 22.10 -11.86 6.46
CA LYS A 133 23.22 -10.90 6.39
C LYS A 133 23.56 -10.28 7.74
N LYS A 134 22.55 -9.85 8.50
CA LYS A 134 22.75 -9.28 9.85
C LYS A 134 23.37 -10.31 10.83
N MET A 135 23.00 -11.58 10.70
CA MET A 135 23.60 -12.66 11.51
C MET A 135 25.07 -12.93 11.16
N ASP A 136 25.46 -12.81 9.89
CA ASP A 136 26.86 -12.97 9.50
C ASP A 136 27.72 -11.76 9.87
N GLU A 137 27.20 -10.54 9.77
CA GLU A 137 27.88 -9.31 10.20
C GLU A 137 28.17 -9.31 11.72
N SER A 138 27.19 -9.72 12.53
CA SER A 138 27.35 -9.80 14.00
C SER A 138 28.36 -10.85 14.47
N LYS A 139 28.64 -11.89 13.67
CA LYS A 139 29.69 -12.89 13.95
C LYS A 139 31.09 -12.41 13.53
N SER A 140 31.17 -11.39 12.69
CA SER A 140 32.39 -10.94 12.02
C SER A 140 33.09 -9.77 12.71
N THR A 141 32.43 -9.08 13.66
CA THR A 141 33.08 -8.07 14.52
C THR A 141 33.91 -8.74 15.61
N PRO A 142 35.26 -8.66 15.59
CA PRO A 142 36.07 -9.14 16.69
C PRO A 142 35.85 -8.24 17.90
N LEU A 143 35.67 -8.84 19.08
CA LEU A 143 35.72 -8.15 20.37
C LEU A 143 37.08 -7.42 20.47
N SER A 144 37.06 -6.10 20.36
CA SER A 144 38.18 -5.22 20.71
C SER A 144 38.25 -5.03 22.22
#